data_AF-A0A2N5FE09-F1
#
_entry.id   AF-A0A2N5FE09-F1
#
_cell.length_a   1.000
_cell.length_b   1.000
_cell.length_c   1.000
_cell.angle_alpha   90.00
_cell.angle_beta   90.00
_cell.angle_gamma   90.00
#
_symmetry.space_group_name_H-M   'P 1'
#
loop_
_entity.id
_entity.type
_entity.pdbx_description
1 polymer ?
#
loop_
_entity_poly.entity_id
_entity_poly.type
_entity_poly.pdbx_seq_one_letter_code
_entity_poly.pdbx_strand_id
1 'polypeptide(L)'
;MKDRSLKYPLNNKRMESHHAFFLFLVSYHIGQHHIIYRKKRHFGRGVSGLEKQIQLLNDSTDLATKQMLQSVLNKKRKYDRYKRNCFRWQLFTLSGGMFFLLYFYQFTVIPNGTNISYMLGELVGNSFHFFIILIIGASYATAHYHKKKEEKYEKEYHGLRTEIIRKSSELWPQPYHWKKRAEVYDMMKKNFDINLYFESK
;
A
#
# COMPACT_ATOMS: atom_id res chain seq x y z
N MET A 1 46.16 40.67 -19.54
CA MET A 1 45.60 39.31 -19.53
C MET A 1 45.01 39.04 -18.15
N LYS A 2 43.69 39.12 -17.99
CA LYS A 2 43.04 38.93 -16.69
C LYS A 2 41.97 37.84 -16.83
N ASP A 3 42.37 36.68 -16.34
CA ASP A 3 41.62 35.57 -15.77
C ASP A 3 40.21 35.24 -16.32
N ARG A 4 40.09 34.03 -16.90
CA ARG A 4 38.89 33.46 -17.52
C ARG A 4 38.47 32.18 -16.77
N SER A 5 38.47 32.18 -15.43
CA SER A 5 38.31 30.97 -14.61
C SER A 5 37.06 30.87 -13.72
N LEU A 6 36.06 31.74 -13.86
CA LEU A 6 34.86 31.69 -13.02
C LEU A 6 33.58 31.46 -13.84
N LYS A 7 33.38 30.23 -14.33
CA LYS A 7 32.08 29.83 -14.89
C LYS A 7 31.73 28.34 -14.76
N TYR A 8 32.19 27.63 -13.71
CA TYR A 8 31.90 26.18 -13.58
C TYR A 8 31.55 25.58 -12.18
N PRO A 9 31.24 26.30 -11.09
CA PRO A 9 30.88 25.62 -9.83
C PRO A 9 29.39 25.23 -9.69
N LEU A 10 28.48 25.90 -10.42
CA LEU A 10 27.02 25.69 -10.27
C LEU A 10 26.52 24.39 -10.93
N ASN A 11 27.12 24.01 -12.06
CA ASN A 11 26.69 22.83 -12.81
C ASN A 11 27.03 21.53 -12.06
N ASN A 12 28.19 21.48 -11.40
CA ASN A 12 28.60 20.31 -10.64
C ASN A 12 27.68 20.04 -9.43
N LYS A 13 27.34 21.09 -8.66
CA LYS A 13 26.39 20.96 -7.54
C LYS A 13 24.98 20.59 -7.98
N ARG A 14 24.52 21.09 -9.14
CA ARG A 14 23.23 20.70 -9.73
C ARG A 14 23.24 19.22 -10.13
N MET A 15 24.29 18.76 -10.81
CA MET A 15 24.45 17.37 -11.24
C MET A 15 24.52 16.39 -10.05
N GLU A 16 25.30 16.73 -9.01
CA GLU A 16 25.36 15.99 -7.74
C GLU A 16 24.00 15.89 -7.06
N SER A 17 23.21 16.97 -7.07
CA SER A 17 21.85 16.95 -6.52
C SER A 17 20.89 16.06 -7.32
N HIS A 18 21.00 16.05 -8.65
CA HIS A 18 20.21 15.14 -9.49
C HIS A 18 20.59 13.68 -9.22
N HIS A 19 21.89 13.41 -9.07
CA HIS A 19 22.40 12.08 -8.70
C HIS A 19 21.93 11.66 -7.31
N ALA A 20 22.00 12.54 -6.31
CA ALA A 20 21.53 12.27 -4.96
C ALA A 20 20.01 11.99 -4.91
N PHE A 21 19.22 12.75 -5.66
CA PHE A 21 17.77 12.52 -5.78
C PHE A 21 17.47 11.19 -6.49
N PHE A 22 18.20 10.87 -7.57
CA PHE A 22 18.07 9.59 -8.25
C PHE A 22 18.46 8.41 -7.36
N LEU A 23 19.58 8.52 -6.63
CA LEU A 23 20.00 7.53 -5.64
C LEU A 23 19.01 7.40 -4.49
N PHE A 24 18.37 8.48 -4.06
CA PHE A 24 17.29 8.44 -3.07
C PHE A 24 16.05 7.71 -3.63
N LEU A 25 15.60 8.02 -4.84
CA LEU A 25 14.47 7.33 -5.48
C LEU A 25 14.75 5.84 -5.67
N VAL A 26 15.96 5.50 -6.13
CA VAL A 26 16.40 4.11 -6.30
C VAL A 26 16.53 3.40 -4.95
N SER A 27 17.13 4.03 -3.93
CA SER A 27 17.27 3.45 -2.59
C SER A 27 15.94 3.31 -1.88
N TYR A 28 15.03 4.27 -2.06
CA TYR A 28 13.67 4.18 -1.55
C TYR A 28 12.90 3.09 -2.29
N HIS A 29 13.04 2.96 -3.61
CA HIS A 29 12.41 1.89 -4.38
C HIS A 29 12.96 0.50 -4.00
N ILE A 30 14.28 0.34 -3.85
CA ILE A 30 14.94 -0.88 -3.38
C ILE A 30 14.56 -1.18 -1.93
N GLY A 31 14.49 -0.17 -1.05
CA GLY A 31 14.05 -0.31 0.33
C GLY A 31 12.59 -0.74 0.43
N GLN A 32 11.71 -0.15 -0.40
CA GLN A 32 10.32 -0.58 -0.55
C GLN A 32 10.24 -2.02 -1.08
N HIS A 33 11.08 -2.41 -2.03
CA HIS A 33 11.16 -3.78 -2.55
C HIS A 33 11.66 -4.76 -1.47
N HIS A 34 12.67 -4.40 -0.70
CA HIS A 34 13.20 -5.24 0.37
C HIS A 34 12.21 -5.40 1.53
N ILE A 35 11.47 -4.34 1.89
CA ILE A 35 10.35 -4.41 2.84
C ILE A 35 9.21 -5.29 2.29
N ILE A 36 8.90 -5.21 0.99
CA ILE A 36 7.95 -6.13 0.34
C ILE A 36 8.40 -7.58 0.50
N TYR A 37 9.66 -7.89 0.19
CA TYR A 37 10.18 -9.26 0.21
C TYR A 37 10.32 -9.81 1.64
N ARG A 38 10.77 -8.98 2.60
CA ARG A 38 10.90 -9.35 4.01
C ARG A 38 9.53 -9.53 4.68
N LYS A 39 8.55 -8.68 4.35
CA LYS A 39 7.17 -8.79 4.86
C LYS A 39 6.38 -9.89 4.15
N LYS A 40 6.61 -10.16 2.85
CA LYS A 40 6.10 -11.36 2.16
C LYS A 40 6.60 -12.64 2.81
N ARG A 41 7.85 -12.69 3.29
CA ARG A 41 8.39 -13.85 4.02
C ARG A 41 7.74 -14.05 5.40
N HIS A 42 7.53 -12.99 6.18
CA HIS A 42 6.83 -13.10 7.47
C HIS A 42 5.34 -13.42 7.31
N PHE A 43 4.66 -12.81 6.33
CA PHE A 43 3.27 -13.10 6.04
C PHE A 43 3.11 -14.53 5.46
N GLY A 44 4.02 -14.97 4.59
CA GLY A 44 4.06 -16.34 4.04
C GLY A 44 4.32 -17.42 5.11
N ARG A 45 5.17 -17.16 6.11
CA ARG A 45 5.34 -18.05 7.27
C ARG A 45 4.11 -18.14 8.16
N GLY A 46 3.38 -17.02 8.35
CA GLY A 46 2.07 -17.07 9.01
C GLY A 46 1.06 -17.87 8.20
N VAL A 47 1.04 -17.69 6.86
CA VAL A 47 0.12 -18.36 5.93
C VAL A 47 0.28 -19.88 5.92
N SER A 48 1.50 -20.43 6.00
CA SER A 48 1.69 -21.89 6.05
C SER A 48 1.27 -22.52 7.39
N GLY A 49 1.34 -21.78 8.50
CA GLY A 49 0.74 -22.19 9.77
C GLY A 49 -0.79 -22.08 9.78
N LEU A 50 -1.34 -21.11 9.05
CA LEU A 50 -2.77 -20.83 8.96
C LEU A 50 -3.52 -21.79 8.01
N GLU A 51 -2.91 -22.20 6.90
CA GLU A 51 -3.45 -23.26 6.05
C GLU A 51 -3.53 -24.60 6.79
N LYS A 52 -2.55 -24.87 7.67
CA LYS A 52 -2.59 -26.00 8.60
C LYS A 52 -3.73 -25.91 9.61
N GLN A 53 -4.08 -24.71 10.11
CA GLN A 53 -5.21 -24.53 11.03
C GLN A 53 -6.57 -24.73 10.33
N ILE A 54 -6.71 -24.27 9.09
CA ILE A 54 -7.90 -24.55 8.28
C ILE A 54 -7.98 -26.04 7.91
N GLN A 55 -6.84 -26.70 7.70
CA GLN A 55 -6.76 -28.16 7.51
C GLN A 55 -7.06 -28.94 8.81
N LEU A 56 -6.74 -28.42 9.99
CA LEU A 56 -7.10 -29.04 11.28
C LEU A 56 -8.62 -28.99 11.54
N LEU A 57 -9.31 -27.95 11.06
CA LEU A 57 -10.78 -27.91 11.06
C LEU A 57 -11.44 -28.83 10.02
N ASN A 58 -10.64 -29.39 9.10
CA ASN A 58 -11.11 -30.16 7.95
C ASN A 58 -11.73 -31.50 8.36
N ASP A 59 -11.39 -32.02 9.53
CA ASP A 59 -11.92 -33.28 10.06
C ASP A 59 -13.26 -33.10 10.80
N SER A 60 -13.67 -31.87 11.13
CA SER A 60 -14.82 -31.62 12.02
C SER A 60 -15.96 -30.77 11.45
N THR A 61 -15.81 -30.21 10.25
CA THR A 61 -16.69 -29.14 9.72
C THR A 61 -17.21 -29.44 8.32
N ASP A 62 -18.47 -29.11 8.05
CA ASP A 62 -19.12 -29.32 6.75
C ASP A 62 -18.45 -28.56 5.59
N LEU A 63 -18.50 -29.16 4.39
CA LEU A 63 -17.81 -28.66 3.19
C LEU A 63 -18.32 -27.28 2.76
N ALA A 64 -19.63 -27.00 2.92
CA ALA A 64 -20.21 -25.71 2.54
C ALA A 64 -19.73 -24.58 3.47
N THR A 65 -19.65 -24.87 4.77
CA THR A 65 -19.09 -23.94 5.77
C THR A 65 -17.66 -23.57 5.43
N LYS A 66 -16.85 -24.55 5.04
CA LYS A 66 -15.45 -24.36 4.68
C LYS A 66 -15.29 -23.42 3.48
N GLN A 67 -16.08 -23.63 2.43
CA GLN A 67 -16.03 -22.80 1.23
C GLN A 67 -16.42 -21.36 1.53
N MET A 68 -17.46 -21.14 2.35
CA MET A 68 -17.85 -19.80 2.78
C MET A 68 -16.73 -19.12 3.58
N LEU A 69 -16.13 -19.82 4.55
CA LEU A 69 -15.06 -19.26 5.38
C LEU A 69 -13.81 -18.91 4.56
N GLN A 70 -13.39 -19.81 3.67
CA GLN A 70 -12.28 -19.55 2.75
C GLN A 70 -12.56 -18.36 1.83
N SER A 71 -13.80 -18.18 1.38
CA SER A 71 -14.17 -17.05 0.52
C SER A 71 -13.95 -15.70 1.23
N VAL A 72 -14.38 -15.58 2.49
CA VAL A 72 -14.20 -14.37 3.31
C VAL A 72 -12.74 -14.12 3.64
N LEU A 73 -11.98 -15.16 3.98
CA LEU A 73 -10.54 -15.06 4.19
C LEU A 73 -9.80 -14.56 2.94
N ASN A 74 -10.15 -15.10 1.78
CA ASN A 74 -9.55 -14.68 0.52
C ASN A 74 -9.88 -13.23 0.18
N LYS A 75 -11.09 -12.74 0.53
CA LYS A 75 -11.44 -11.33 0.33
C LYS A 75 -10.76 -10.40 1.31
N LYS A 76 -10.70 -10.75 2.61
CA LYS A 76 -9.89 -10.00 3.59
C LYS A 76 -8.44 -9.87 3.16
N ARG A 77 -7.83 -10.96 2.69
CA ARG A 77 -6.45 -10.96 2.17
C ARG A 77 -6.27 -10.02 0.97
N LYS A 78 -7.25 -9.95 0.07
CA LYS A 78 -7.22 -9.02 -1.06
C LYS A 78 -7.36 -7.58 -0.59
N TYR A 79 -8.35 -7.29 0.26
CA TYR A 79 -8.53 -5.97 0.87
C TYR A 79 -7.25 -5.47 1.56
N ASP A 80 -6.70 -6.25 2.49
CA ASP A 80 -5.48 -5.88 3.23
C ASP A 80 -4.28 -5.65 2.31
N ARG A 81 -4.20 -6.36 1.18
CA ARG A 81 -3.15 -6.17 0.19
C ARG A 81 -3.31 -4.82 -0.51
N TYR A 82 -4.52 -4.47 -0.95
CA TYR A 82 -4.79 -3.19 -1.61
C TYR A 82 -4.62 -2.02 -0.63
N LYS A 83 -5.11 -2.14 0.60
CA LYS A 83 -4.92 -1.15 1.68
C LYS A 83 -3.45 -0.84 1.93
N ARG A 84 -2.62 -1.87 2.12
CA ARG A 84 -1.18 -1.69 2.30
C ARG A 84 -0.49 -1.07 1.08
N ASN A 85 -0.88 -1.50 -0.12
CA ASN A 85 -0.29 -0.94 -1.34
C ASN A 85 -0.72 0.51 -1.55
N CYS A 86 -1.97 0.86 -1.28
CA CYS A 86 -2.48 2.23 -1.37
C CYS A 86 -1.69 3.16 -0.43
N PHE A 87 -1.60 2.79 0.86
CA PHE A 87 -0.84 3.56 1.84
C PHE A 87 0.63 3.76 1.43
N ARG A 88 1.26 2.73 0.87
CA ARG A 88 2.65 2.81 0.39
C ARG A 88 2.81 3.73 -0.82
N TRP A 89 1.90 3.65 -1.78
CA TRP A 89 1.91 4.55 -2.94
C TRP A 89 1.64 6.00 -2.52
N GLN A 90 0.71 6.24 -1.59
CA GLN A 90 0.49 7.56 -1.01
C GLN A 90 1.75 8.11 -0.31
N LEU A 91 2.42 7.29 0.50
CA LEU A 91 3.66 7.68 1.16
C LEU A 91 4.79 7.95 0.16
N PHE A 92 4.89 7.15 -0.91
CA PHE A 92 5.83 7.38 -2.01
C PHE A 92 5.56 8.73 -2.71
N THR A 93 4.31 9.00 -3.07
CA THR A 93 3.92 10.27 -3.72
C THR A 93 4.20 11.47 -2.81
N LEU A 94 3.85 11.37 -1.52
CA LEU A 94 4.01 12.46 -0.56
C LEU A 94 5.50 12.73 -0.26
N SER A 95 6.29 11.69 -0.02
CA SER A 95 7.74 11.84 0.17
C SER A 95 8.43 12.37 -1.10
N GLY A 96 8.15 11.79 -2.27
CA GLY A 96 8.71 12.25 -3.55
C GLY A 96 8.37 13.71 -3.86
N GLY A 97 7.12 14.12 -3.62
CA GLY A 97 6.70 15.51 -3.74
C GLY A 97 7.43 16.44 -2.77
N MET A 98 7.57 16.04 -1.51
CA MET A 98 8.30 16.83 -0.50
C MET A 98 9.77 17.04 -0.88
N PHE A 99 10.47 15.98 -1.31
CA PHE A 99 11.87 16.11 -1.76
C PHE A 99 12.01 16.98 -3.00
N PHE A 100 11.09 16.86 -3.95
CA PHE A 100 11.08 17.72 -5.14
C PHE A 100 10.87 19.19 -4.78
N LEU A 101 9.96 19.50 -3.85
CA LEU A 101 9.75 20.88 -3.37
C LEU A 101 10.98 21.44 -2.66
N LEU A 102 11.64 20.66 -1.79
CA LEU A 102 12.87 21.08 -1.12
C LEU A 102 14.01 21.34 -2.12
N TYR A 103 14.17 20.44 -3.09
CA TYR A 103 15.12 20.60 -4.18
C TYR A 103 14.83 21.88 -5.00
N PHE A 104 13.58 22.06 -5.44
CA PHE A 104 13.19 23.24 -6.22
C PHE A 104 13.38 24.54 -5.42
N TYR A 105 13.09 24.51 -4.12
CA TYR A 105 13.33 25.66 -3.23
C TYR A 105 14.82 26.02 -3.14
N GLN A 106 15.69 25.03 -2.88
CA GLN A 106 17.12 25.28 -2.72
C GLN A 106 17.82 25.73 -4.01
N PHE A 107 17.46 25.11 -5.15
CA PHE A 107 18.19 25.33 -6.40
C PHE A 107 17.57 26.37 -7.33
N THR A 108 16.28 26.70 -7.15
CA THR A 108 15.58 27.68 -7.99
C THR A 108 15.16 28.91 -7.21
N VAL A 109 14.56 28.76 -6.01
CA VAL A 109 14.02 29.89 -5.24
C VAL A 109 15.12 30.74 -4.60
N ILE A 110 16.03 30.12 -3.85
CA ILE A 110 17.13 30.85 -3.18
C ILE A 110 18.00 31.65 -4.16
N PRO A 111 18.48 31.09 -5.29
CA PRO A 111 19.36 31.84 -6.18
C PRO A 111 18.67 32.89 -7.06
N ASN A 112 17.38 32.77 -7.36
CA ASN A 112 16.69 33.64 -8.32
C ASN A 112 15.70 34.64 -7.67
N GLY A 113 15.58 34.61 -6.34
CA GLY A 113 14.70 35.51 -5.58
C GLY A 113 13.21 35.30 -5.92
N THR A 114 12.41 36.37 -5.85
CA THR A 114 10.94 36.33 -5.97
C THR A 114 10.41 36.41 -7.41
N ASN A 115 11.28 36.21 -8.42
CA ASN A 115 10.88 36.32 -9.83
C ASN A 115 10.10 35.08 -10.30
N ILE A 116 8.78 35.10 -10.08
CA ILE A 116 7.86 33.99 -10.40
C ILE A 116 7.96 33.57 -11.87
N SER A 117 8.09 34.52 -12.81
CA SER A 117 8.20 34.21 -14.24
C SER A 117 9.44 33.37 -14.57
N TYR A 118 10.56 33.65 -13.90
CA TYR A 118 11.79 32.87 -14.09
C TYR A 118 11.64 31.46 -13.49
N MET A 119 10.99 31.34 -12.33
CA MET A 119 10.73 30.05 -11.69
C MET A 119 9.87 29.13 -12.56
N LEU A 120 8.79 29.68 -13.14
CA LEU A 120 7.93 28.93 -14.06
C LEU A 120 8.68 28.55 -15.34
N GLY A 121 9.52 29.45 -15.85
CA GLY A 121 10.42 29.16 -16.97
C GLY A 121 11.38 28.00 -16.69
N GLU A 122 12.03 27.96 -15.52
CA GLU A 122 12.95 26.87 -15.15
C GLU A 122 12.20 25.56 -14.83
N LEU A 123 10.98 25.64 -14.30
CA LEU A 123 10.13 24.47 -14.04
C LEU A 123 9.72 23.78 -15.34
N VAL A 124 9.34 24.55 -16.36
CA VAL A 124 8.86 24.03 -17.65
C VAL A 124 10.00 23.78 -18.64
N GLY A 125 11.06 24.60 -18.61
CA GLY A 125 12.18 24.54 -19.55
C GLY A 125 13.17 23.42 -19.28
N ASN A 126 13.15 22.81 -18.08
CA ASN A 126 14.04 21.72 -17.73
C ASN A 126 13.33 20.36 -17.87
N SER A 127 13.79 19.53 -18.81
CA SER A 127 13.25 18.20 -19.06
C SER A 127 13.24 17.32 -17.80
N PHE A 128 14.21 17.47 -16.90
CA PHE A 128 14.27 16.71 -15.65
C PHE A 128 13.11 17.03 -14.70
N HIS A 129 12.76 18.32 -14.53
CA HIS A 129 11.62 18.73 -13.72
C HIS A 129 10.31 18.17 -14.28
N PHE A 130 10.15 18.23 -15.59
CA PHE A 130 8.99 17.66 -16.28
C PHE A 130 8.85 16.15 -16.02
N PHE A 131 9.94 15.38 -16.13
CA PHE A 131 9.91 13.94 -15.82
C PHE A 131 9.56 13.66 -14.36
N ILE A 132 10.06 14.46 -13.40
CA ILE A 132 9.71 14.28 -11.98
C ILE A 132 8.22 14.54 -11.75
N ILE A 133 7.67 15.62 -12.31
CA ILE A 133 6.25 15.94 -12.20
C ILE A 133 5.40 14.82 -12.80
N LEU A 134 5.79 14.26 -13.95
CA LEU A 134 5.12 13.11 -14.54
C LEU A 134 5.16 11.88 -13.64
N ILE A 135 6.30 11.56 -13.02
CA ILE A 135 6.42 10.44 -12.07
C ILE A 135 5.51 10.65 -10.85
N ILE A 136 5.49 11.87 -10.29
CA ILE A 136 4.61 12.22 -9.17
C ILE A 136 3.14 12.06 -9.58
N GLY A 137 2.75 12.61 -10.73
CA GLY A 137 1.39 12.48 -11.27
C GLY A 137 0.97 11.03 -11.52
N ALA A 138 1.84 10.23 -12.13
CA ALA A 138 1.61 8.80 -12.37
C ALA A 138 1.50 8.01 -11.06
N SER A 139 2.33 8.33 -10.06
CA SER A 139 2.26 7.70 -8.74
C SER A 139 0.95 8.04 -8.01
N TYR A 140 0.49 9.29 -8.12
CA TYR A 140 -0.79 9.73 -7.57
C TYR A 140 -1.97 9.01 -8.25
N ALA A 141 -2.00 8.96 -9.58
CA ALA A 141 -3.02 8.22 -10.33
C ALA A 141 -3.04 6.72 -9.93
N THR A 142 -1.86 6.13 -9.73
CA THR A 142 -1.73 4.74 -9.26
C THR A 142 -2.25 4.57 -7.83
N ALA A 143 -1.96 5.50 -6.92
CA ALA A 143 -2.48 5.50 -5.56
C ALA A 143 -4.02 5.58 -5.54
N HIS A 144 -4.58 6.47 -6.37
CA HIS A 144 -6.02 6.63 -6.53
C HIS A 144 -6.69 5.36 -7.09
N TYR A 145 -6.08 4.72 -8.09
CA TYR A 145 -6.55 3.43 -8.60
C TYR A 145 -6.59 2.35 -7.52
N HIS A 146 -5.53 2.25 -6.70
CA HIS A 146 -5.47 1.28 -5.60
C HIS A 146 -6.51 1.59 -4.53
N LYS A 147 -6.78 2.87 -4.23
CA LYS A 147 -7.82 3.29 -3.30
C LYS A 147 -9.21 2.82 -3.76
N LYS A 148 -9.55 3.02 -5.04
CA LYS A 148 -10.83 2.55 -5.59
C LYS A 148 -10.98 1.03 -5.51
N LYS A 149 -9.88 0.29 -5.71
CA LYS A 149 -9.87 -1.17 -5.55
C LYS A 149 -10.01 -1.59 -4.09
N GLU A 150 -9.33 -0.91 -3.18
CA GLU A 150 -9.46 -1.12 -1.73
C GLU A 150 -10.91 -1.00 -1.29
N GLU A 151 -11.59 0.11 -1.60
CA GLU A 151 -13.00 0.34 -1.26
C GLU A 151 -13.93 -0.73 -1.83
N LYS A 152 -13.66 -1.19 -3.07
CA LYS A 152 -14.41 -2.30 -3.68
C LYS A 152 -14.26 -3.58 -2.85
N TYR A 153 -13.03 -3.97 -2.52
CA TYR A 153 -12.78 -5.21 -1.80
C TYR A 153 -13.18 -5.13 -0.33
N GLU A 154 -13.19 -3.94 0.26
CA GLU A 154 -13.76 -3.67 1.57
C GLU A 154 -15.25 -3.98 1.58
N LYS A 155 -16.01 -3.41 0.64
CA LYS A 155 -17.45 -3.69 0.49
C LYS A 155 -17.74 -5.17 0.26
N GLU A 156 -16.97 -5.83 -0.63
CA GLU A 156 -17.11 -7.28 -0.86
C GLU A 156 -16.82 -8.10 0.41
N TYR A 157 -15.78 -7.73 1.16
CA TYR A 157 -15.44 -8.40 2.42
C TYR A 157 -16.54 -8.22 3.47
N HIS A 158 -17.01 -6.99 3.69
CA HIS A 158 -18.08 -6.72 4.65
C HIS A 158 -19.40 -7.38 4.25
N GLY A 159 -19.76 -7.35 2.97
CA GLY A 159 -20.95 -8.03 2.47
C GLY A 159 -20.91 -9.54 2.71
N LEU A 160 -19.80 -10.19 2.37
CA LEU A 160 -19.64 -11.63 2.62
C LEU A 160 -19.62 -11.96 4.11
N ARG A 161 -18.98 -11.13 4.93
CA ARG A 161 -18.99 -11.29 6.40
C ARG A 161 -20.42 -11.27 6.94
N THR A 162 -21.22 -10.30 6.52
CA THR A 162 -22.64 -10.21 6.89
C THR A 162 -23.44 -11.42 6.39
N GLU A 163 -23.20 -11.87 5.15
CA GLU A 163 -23.89 -13.04 4.62
C GLU A 163 -23.54 -14.32 5.39
N ILE A 164 -22.29 -14.51 5.82
CA ILE A 164 -21.92 -15.62 6.72
C ILE A 164 -22.69 -15.53 8.03
N ILE A 165 -22.81 -14.35 8.63
CA ILE A 165 -23.53 -14.15 9.90
C ILE A 165 -25.01 -14.52 9.71
N ARG A 166 -25.64 -14.06 8.62
CA ARG A 166 -27.05 -14.39 8.32
C ARG A 166 -27.28 -15.88 8.07
N LYS A 167 -26.42 -16.53 7.26
CA LYS A 167 -26.52 -17.96 6.95
C LYS A 167 -26.04 -18.87 8.10
N SER A 168 -25.39 -18.32 9.13
CA SER A 168 -24.86 -19.13 10.23
C SER A 168 -25.95 -19.87 11.02
N SER A 169 -27.17 -19.35 11.11
CA SER A 169 -28.29 -20.08 11.73
C SER A 169 -28.74 -21.28 10.89
N GLU A 170 -28.60 -21.21 9.55
CA GLU A 170 -28.92 -22.30 8.61
C GLU A 170 -27.79 -23.35 8.56
N LEU A 171 -26.52 -22.93 8.66
CA LEU A 171 -25.36 -23.83 8.67
C LEU A 171 -25.28 -24.71 9.92
N TRP A 172 -25.80 -24.23 11.05
CA TRP A 172 -25.76 -24.94 12.33
C TRP A 172 -27.13 -24.95 13.02
N PRO A 173 -28.11 -25.70 12.47
CA PRO A 173 -29.48 -25.70 12.97
C PRO A 173 -29.61 -26.45 14.30
N GLN A 174 -28.74 -27.44 14.56
CA GLN A 174 -28.80 -28.26 15.77
C GLN A 174 -27.97 -27.67 16.94
N PRO A 175 -28.45 -27.74 18.19
CA PRO A 175 -27.74 -27.23 19.37
C PRO A 175 -26.33 -27.82 19.56
N TYR A 176 -26.14 -29.09 19.17
CA TYR A 176 -24.84 -29.77 19.21
C TYR A 176 -23.77 -29.07 18.35
N HIS A 177 -24.19 -28.42 17.27
CA HIS A 177 -23.29 -27.73 16.36
C HIS A 177 -22.96 -26.29 16.78
N TRP A 178 -23.67 -25.73 17.77
CA TRP A 178 -23.41 -24.36 18.24
C TRP A 178 -22.04 -24.23 18.94
N LYS A 179 -21.59 -25.30 19.60
CA LYS A 179 -20.23 -25.35 20.17
C LYS A 179 -19.15 -25.27 19.08
N LYS A 180 -19.34 -26.00 17.97
CA LYS A 180 -18.45 -25.93 16.80
C LYS A 180 -18.46 -24.55 16.14
N ARG A 181 -19.62 -23.88 16.08
CA ARG A 181 -19.73 -22.50 15.58
C ARG A 181 -18.90 -21.52 16.43
N ALA A 182 -18.99 -21.62 17.76
CA ALA A 182 -18.22 -20.77 18.67
C ALA A 182 -16.71 -20.98 18.49
N GLU A 183 -16.25 -22.23 18.35
CA GLU A 183 -14.84 -22.55 18.07
C GLU A 183 -14.37 -21.94 16.74
N VAL A 184 -15.17 -22.05 15.68
CA VAL A 184 -14.87 -21.44 14.36
C VAL A 184 -14.79 -19.91 14.46
N TYR A 185 -15.71 -19.28 15.19
CA TYR A 185 -15.76 -17.83 15.33
C TYR A 185 -14.60 -17.30 16.17
N ASP A 186 -14.26 -18.00 17.26
CA ASP A 186 -13.13 -17.63 18.11
C ASP A 186 -11.81 -17.79 17.35
N MET A 187 -11.64 -18.88 16.58
CA MET A 187 -10.51 -19.05 15.69
C MET A 187 -10.44 -17.92 14.65
N MET A 188 -11.56 -17.55 14.01
CA MET A 188 -11.59 -16.48 13.01
C MET A 188 -11.23 -15.11 13.59
N LYS A 189 -11.69 -14.83 14.81
CA LYS A 189 -11.35 -13.62 15.54
C LYS A 189 -9.89 -13.60 15.96
N LYS A 190 -9.40 -14.68 16.58
CA LYS A 190 -8.04 -14.78 17.12
C LYS A 190 -6.97 -14.82 16.03
N ASN A 191 -7.21 -15.57 14.96
CA ASN A 191 -6.18 -15.86 13.95
C ASN A 191 -6.26 -14.95 12.72
N PHE A 192 -7.45 -14.41 12.40
CA PHE A 192 -7.65 -13.59 11.22
C PHE A 192 -8.16 -12.18 11.52
N ASP A 193 -8.42 -11.86 12.80
CA ASP A 193 -9.02 -10.60 13.21
C ASP A 193 -10.31 -10.33 12.43
N ILE A 194 -11.13 -11.37 12.26
CA ILE A 194 -12.45 -11.31 11.63
C ILE A 194 -13.47 -11.60 12.71
N ASN A 195 -14.18 -10.57 13.14
CA ASN A 195 -15.26 -10.72 14.09
C ASN A 195 -16.52 -11.26 13.39
N LEU A 196 -16.96 -12.49 13.67
CA LEU A 196 -18.20 -13.06 13.12
C LEU A 196 -19.38 -13.04 14.12
N TYR A 197 -19.19 -12.45 15.30
CA TYR A 197 -20.23 -12.44 16.36
C TYR A 197 -21.31 -11.40 16.14
N PHE A 198 -20.95 -10.27 15.51
CA PHE A 198 -21.85 -9.14 15.34
C PHE A 198 -21.82 -8.64 13.90
N GLU A 199 -23.00 -8.42 13.33
CA GLU A 199 -23.15 -7.59 12.15
C GLU A 199 -22.76 -6.16 12.57
N SER A 200 -21.74 -5.59 11.95
CA SER A 200 -21.40 -4.19 12.23
C SER A 200 -22.45 -3.31 11.57
N LYS A 201 -23.18 -2.55 12.39
CA LYS A 201 -24.12 -1.51 11.98
C LYS A 201 -23.41 -0.38 11.23
#